data_AF-A0A520IDS4-F1
#
_entry.id   AF-A0A520IDS4-F1
#
_cell.length_a   1.000
_cell.length_b   1.000
_cell.length_c   1.000
_cell.angle_alpha   90.00
_cell.angle_beta   90.00
_cell.angle_gamma   90.00
#
_symmetry.space_group_name_H-M   'P 1'
#
loop_
_entity.id
_entity.type
_entity.pdbx_description
1 polymer ?
#
loop_
_entity_poly.entity_id
_entity_poly.type
_entity_poly.pdbx_seq_one_letter_code
_entity_poly.pdbx_strand_id
1 'polypeptide(L)'
;MGGDKEMAFNQLFAQKDASNVDGVLLYKVYDATKLATSHNFFFKIQDWGPSITDHLVDMYLKKDGSQQTGTDLLNELGKNLDPRFKQTIWTPDRGPQNQLAGRGGDGNPFRYPLIATQAPYTEGFTSTGYRNFKGAVFAQEATKGETDDILMRYEEALLSLAEAKAILGNLTQNDLDKTVNLIRSRVGMIPMGLNASSGFVYREDLGFDKAEPAIVNEIRRERNVEFALEGFRLNDLKRWAVYEKAVNGYQPKGALLSEIRDYYMRSPQQLVLDNGTNQALYSQIRKDGYLKNEFNLVENGTAGTVAAFSDGRINPFFRVADFRAGGRGLFIEPGRDYLSAIPLQQKKLYEANGAQLTQNPGWN
;
A
#
# COMPACT_ATOMS: atom_id res chain seq x y z
N MET A 1 -3.99 24.46 6.30
CA MET A 1 -3.32 23.18 6.63
C MET A 1 -1.89 23.42 7.13
N GLY A 2 -1.69 23.47 8.45
CA GLY A 2 -0.39 23.74 9.11
C GLY A 2 0.07 22.60 10.04
N GLY A 3 -0.27 21.34 9.72
CA GLY A 3 0.13 20.17 10.50
C GLY A 3 1.55 19.68 10.18
N ASP A 4 2.02 18.69 10.95
CA ASP A 4 3.30 18.00 10.71
C ASP A 4 3.29 17.34 9.33
N LYS A 5 4.13 17.84 8.41
CA LYS A 5 4.22 17.37 7.02
C LYS A 5 4.67 15.90 6.93
N GLU A 6 5.28 15.38 7.99
CA GLU A 6 5.76 14.00 8.07
C GLU A 6 4.69 13.02 8.57
N MET A 7 3.51 13.50 8.99
CA MET A 7 2.43 12.65 9.54
C MET A 7 1.00 13.02 9.09
N ALA A 8 0.76 14.24 8.61
CA ALA A 8 -0.59 14.71 8.29
C ALA A 8 -1.32 13.86 7.23
N PHE A 9 -0.60 13.34 6.22
CA PHE A 9 -1.19 12.46 5.21
C PHE A 9 -1.57 11.09 5.78
N ASN A 10 -0.80 10.59 6.74
CA ASN A 10 -1.15 9.38 7.48
C ASN A 10 -2.39 9.60 8.35
N GLN A 11 -2.37 10.68 9.13
CA GLN A 11 -3.41 11.04 10.10
C GLN A 11 -4.75 11.35 9.45
N LEU A 12 -4.78 11.76 8.18
CA LEU A 12 -6.02 11.98 7.43
C LEU A 12 -6.99 10.79 7.58
N PHE A 13 -6.47 9.56 7.56
CA PHE A 13 -7.26 8.32 7.65
C PHE A 13 -7.30 7.70 9.06
N ALA A 14 -7.00 8.51 10.08
CA ALA A 14 -6.95 8.10 11.48
C ALA A 14 -7.86 8.97 12.38
N GLN A 15 -8.80 9.71 11.79
CA GLN A 15 -9.68 10.65 12.49
C GLN A 15 -10.99 9.98 12.92
N LYS A 16 -11.41 10.23 14.16
CA LYS A 16 -12.75 9.84 14.66
C LYS A 16 -13.88 10.80 14.28
N ASP A 17 -13.48 11.97 13.80
CA ASP A 17 -14.40 13.03 13.42
C ASP A 17 -13.87 13.65 12.13
N ALA A 18 -14.28 13.04 11.01
CA ALA A 18 -13.89 13.53 9.69
C ALA A 18 -14.61 14.83 9.31
N SER A 19 -15.60 15.30 10.09
CA SER A 19 -16.32 16.56 9.84
C SER A 19 -15.43 17.80 10.01
N ASN A 20 -14.39 17.67 10.83
CA ASN A 20 -13.44 18.74 11.15
C ASN A 20 -12.16 18.67 10.32
N VAL A 21 -12.12 17.82 9.29
CA VAL A 21 -10.96 17.59 8.45
C VAL A 21 -11.07 18.40 7.16
N ASP A 22 -10.22 19.41 7.03
CA ASP A 22 -10.14 20.24 5.82
C ASP A 22 -10.05 19.37 4.55
N GLY A 23 -10.93 19.63 3.59
CA GLY A 23 -10.93 18.94 2.30
C GLY A 23 -11.68 17.61 2.28
N VAL A 24 -12.18 17.10 3.40
CA VAL A 24 -13.12 15.97 3.38
C VAL A 24 -14.51 16.45 2.96
N LEU A 25 -15.10 15.81 1.95
CA LEU A 25 -16.39 16.18 1.37
C LEU A 25 -17.49 15.18 1.73
N LEU A 26 -17.15 13.90 1.77
CA LEU A 26 -18.05 12.81 2.13
C LEU A 26 -17.28 11.79 2.97
N TYR A 27 -17.88 11.38 4.07
CA TYR A 27 -17.32 10.39 4.99
C TYR A 27 -18.44 9.59 5.64
N LYS A 28 -18.07 8.42 6.16
CA LYS A 28 -18.95 7.55 6.92
C LYS A 28 -18.52 7.57 8.39
N VAL A 29 -19.48 7.90 9.25
CA VAL A 29 -19.27 7.95 10.70
C VAL A 29 -19.27 6.55 11.30
N TYR A 30 -18.31 6.26 12.16
CA TYR A 30 -18.28 5.05 12.99
C TYR A 30 -18.38 5.42 14.46
N ASP A 31 -19.59 5.30 15.01
CA ASP A 31 -19.90 5.63 16.41
C ASP A 31 -20.31 4.35 17.15
N ALA A 32 -19.41 3.78 17.96
CA ALA A 32 -19.66 2.54 18.69
C ALA A 32 -20.74 2.67 19.78
N THR A 33 -21.15 3.89 20.14
CA THR A 33 -22.26 4.13 21.08
C THR A 33 -23.63 4.06 20.40
N LYS A 34 -23.68 4.28 19.07
CA LYS A 34 -24.93 4.33 18.28
C LYS A 34 -25.07 3.18 17.30
N LEU A 35 -23.95 2.68 16.79
CA LEU A 35 -23.90 1.60 15.83
C LEU A 35 -23.58 0.30 16.56
N ALA A 36 -24.36 -0.74 16.31
CA ALA A 36 -24.00 -2.12 16.69
C ALA A 36 -22.89 -2.70 15.78
N THR A 37 -22.17 -1.86 15.03
CA THR A 37 -21.21 -2.24 13.99
C THR A 37 -19.97 -1.37 14.12
N SER A 38 -18.83 -2.01 14.41
CA SER A 38 -17.50 -1.40 14.34
C SER A 38 -16.79 -1.85 13.05
N HIS A 39 -15.74 -1.13 12.65
CA HIS A 39 -14.83 -1.58 11.59
C HIS A 39 -13.48 -1.99 12.18
N ASN A 40 -12.83 -2.97 11.55
CA ASN A 40 -11.57 -3.55 12.03
C ASN A 40 -10.33 -2.96 11.32
N PHE A 41 -10.40 -1.73 10.83
CA PHE A 41 -9.35 -1.13 10.00
C PHE A 41 -8.00 -1.09 10.71
N PHE A 42 -7.99 -0.74 12.00
CA PHE A 42 -6.80 -0.78 12.86
C PHE A 42 -6.14 -2.17 12.83
N PHE A 43 -6.91 -3.23 13.11
CA PHE A 43 -6.43 -4.60 13.04
C PHE A 43 -5.96 -4.96 11.62
N LYS A 44 -6.63 -4.50 10.57
CA LYS A 44 -6.19 -4.80 9.19
C LYS A 44 -4.81 -4.22 8.90
N ILE A 45 -4.57 -2.94 9.21
CA ILE A 45 -3.27 -2.31 8.97
C ILE A 45 -2.20 -2.96 9.83
N GLN A 46 -2.51 -3.17 11.11
CA GLN A 46 -1.52 -3.51 12.11
C GLN A 46 -1.30 -5.01 12.26
N ASP A 47 -2.34 -5.82 12.21
CA ASP A 47 -2.27 -7.22 12.65
C ASP A 47 -2.44 -8.19 11.48
N TRP A 48 -3.21 -7.86 10.44
CA TRP A 48 -3.39 -8.75 9.28
C TRP A 48 -2.48 -8.42 8.09
N GLY A 49 -1.69 -7.34 8.19
CA GLY A 49 -0.51 -7.07 7.35
C GLY A 49 -0.76 -7.12 5.83
N PRO A 50 -1.64 -6.27 5.27
CA PRO A 50 -1.77 -6.15 3.82
C PRO A 50 -0.40 -5.83 3.21
N SER A 51 0.00 -6.68 2.28
CA SER A 51 1.32 -6.63 1.69
C SER A 51 1.33 -5.63 0.53
N ILE A 52 2.20 -4.63 0.64
CA ILE A 52 2.45 -3.67 -0.43
C ILE A 52 3.47 -4.27 -1.38
N THR A 53 3.43 -3.90 -2.67
CA THR A 53 4.38 -4.40 -3.67
C THR A 53 5.38 -3.31 -4.04
N ASP A 54 6.53 -3.73 -4.57
CA ASP A 54 7.55 -2.83 -5.11
C ASP A 54 7.01 -1.88 -6.19
N HIS A 55 6.00 -2.29 -6.96
CA HIS A 55 5.33 -1.42 -7.92
C HIS A 55 4.77 -0.13 -7.30
N LEU A 56 4.26 -0.17 -6.07
CA LEU A 56 3.84 1.07 -5.38
C LEU A 56 5.08 1.86 -4.91
N VAL A 57 6.13 1.18 -4.44
CA VAL A 57 7.37 1.83 -4.01
C VAL A 57 8.03 2.59 -5.17
N ASP A 58 8.09 1.98 -6.35
CA ASP A 58 8.67 2.54 -7.58
C ASP A 58 7.94 3.81 -8.07
N MET A 59 6.71 4.06 -7.60
CA MET A 59 5.93 5.26 -7.95
C MET A 59 6.35 6.52 -7.18
N TYR A 60 7.01 6.36 -6.03
CA TYR A 60 7.46 7.49 -5.23
C TYR A 60 8.73 8.09 -5.85
N LEU A 61 8.69 9.41 -6.06
CA LEU A 61 9.86 10.19 -6.47
C LEU A 61 10.77 10.44 -5.26
N LYS A 62 12.00 10.86 -5.52
CA LYS A 62 12.84 11.49 -4.50
C LYS A 62 12.26 12.85 -4.09
N LYS A 63 12.67 13.38 -2.93
CA LYS A 63 12.24 14.69 -2.43
C LYS A 63 12.51 15.85 -3.41
N ASP A 64 13.57 15.73 -4.20
CA ASP A 64 13.92 16.67 -5.27
C ASP A 64 13.07 16.51 -6.55
N GLY A 65 12.08 15.62 -6.54
CA GLY A 65 11.19 15.34 -7.66
C GLY A 65 11.78 14.46 -8.75
N SER A 66 13.00 13.94 -8.62
CA SER A 66 13.57 13.01 -9.59
C SER A 66 13.06 11.57 -9.39
N GLN A 67 13.03 10.76 -10.46
CA GLN A 67 12.74 9.33 -10.34
C GLN A 67 13.84 8.64 -9.52
N GLN A 68 13.44 7.68 -8.69
CA GLN A 68 14.39 6.85 -7.97
C GLN A 68 14.99 5.77 -8.88
N THR A 69 16.22 5.38 -8.58
CA THR A 69 16.92 4.25 -9.20
C THR A 69 17.62 3.51 -8.06
N GLY A 70 17.30 2.24 -7.84
CA GLY A 70 18.16 1.42 -6.99
C GLY A 70 17.49 0.38 -6.12
N THR A 71 18.27 -0.02 -5.13
CA THR A 71 18.08 -1.11 -4.18
C THR A 71 18.27 -0.57 -2.76
N ASP A 72 17.73 0.63 -2.50
CA ASP A 72 17.83 1.25 -1.19
C ASP A 72 16.97 0.48 -0.17
N LEU A 73 17.46 0.42 1.07
CA LEU A 73 16.77 -0.17 2.20
C LEU A 73 15.61 0.74 2.67
N LEU A 74 14.62 0.20 3.37
CA LEU A 74 13.41 0.93 3.78
C LEU A 74 13.68 2.24 4.52
N ASN A 75 14.68 2.26 5.39
CA ASN A 75 15.05 3.47 6.14
C ASN A 75 15.66 4.54 5.23
N GLU A 76 16.45 4.16 4.22
CA GLU A 76 17.03 5.11 3.26
C GLU A 76 15.97 5.62 2.29
N LEU A 77 15.09 4.74 1.81
CA LEU A 77 13.89 5.13 1.06
C LEU A 77 13.07 6.15 1.87
N GLY A 78 12.86 5.90 3.17
CA GLY A 78 12.14 6.79 4.08
C GLY A 78 12.77 8.17 4.27
N LYS A 79 14.09 8.30 4.09
CA LYS A 79 14.79 9.59 4.18
C LYS A 79 14.74 10.37 2.87
N ASN A 80 14.83 9.67 1.74
CA ASN A 80 15.14 10.25 0.44
C ASN A 80 13.92 10.42 -0.47
N LEU A 81 12.89 9.59 -0.29
CA LEU A 81 11.68 9.64 -1.10
C LEU A 81 10.70 10.71 -0.61
N ASP A 82 9.72 10.98 -1.47
CA ASP A 82 8.50 11.73 -1.16
C ASP A 82 8.00 11.40 0.26
N PRO A 83 7.76 12.41 1.12
CA PRO A 83 7.35 12.18 2.51
C PRO A 83 6.09 11.31 2.68
N ARG A 84 5.26 11.18 1.64
CA ARG A 84 4.12 10.24 1.63
C ARG A 84 4.55 8.78 1.66
N PHE A 85 5.76 8.43 1.24
CA PHE A 85 6.30 7.07 1.35
C PHE A 85 6.30 6.61 2.80
N LYS A 86 6.94 7.37 3.70
CA LYS A 86 7.03 7.03 5.13
C LYS A 86 5.68 7.13 5.86
N GLN A 87 4.71 7.83 5.27
CA GLN A 87 3.34 7.94 5.77
C GLN A 87 2.43 6.82 5.27
N THR A 88 2.82 6.14 4.19
CA THR A 88 2.07 5.02 3.58
C THR A 88 2.66 3.66 3.93
N ILE A 89 3.99 3.56 3.99
CA ILE A 89 4.74 2.33 4.19
C ILE A 89 5.52 2.45 5.50
N TRP A 90 5.47 1.38 6.28
CA TRP A 90 6.22 1.26 7.52
C TRP A 90 7.73 1.23 7.25
N THR A 91 8.49 1.99 8.05
CA THR A 91 9.96 1.98 8.05
C THR A 91 10.51 1.51 9.41
N PRO A 92 11.54 0.65 9.44
CA PRO A 92 12.08 0.06 10.68
C PRO A 92 12.58 1.08 11.72
N ASP A 93 12.98 2.28 11.30
CA ASP A 93 13.41 3.36 12.18
C ASP A 93 12.31 3.89 13.12
N ARG A 94 11.03 3.56 12.85
CA ARG A 94 9.89 3.83 13.75
C ARG A 94 9.93 3.03 15.06
N GLY A 95 10.80 2.01 15.15
CA GLY A 95 10.95 1.17 16.33
C GLY A 95 10.04 -0.06 16.32
N PRO A 96 9.96 -0.82 17.41
CA PRO A 96 9.09 -1.99 17.54
C PRO A 96 7.61 -1.68 17.33
N GLN A 97 6.89 -2.57 16.66
CA GLN A 97 5.46 -2.37 16.40
C GLN A 97 4.63 -2.30 17.71
N ASN A 98 5.02 -3.00 18.76
CA ASN A 98 4.37 -2.96 20.07
C ASN A 98 4.66 -1.71 20.89
N GLN A 99 5.61 -0.88 20.45
CA GLN A 99 5.94 0.40 21.08
C GLN A 99 5.29 1.58 20.33
N LEU A 100 4.51 1.31 19.28
CA LEU A 100 3.69 2.34 18.68
C LEU A 100 2.63 2.80 19.67
N ALA A 101 2.57 4.12 19.87
CA ALA A 101 1.48 4.75 20.60
C ALA A 101 0.13 4.22 20.09
N GLY A 102 -0.81 3.95 20.98
CA GLY A 102 -2.15 3.42 20.65
C GLY A 102 -2.27 1.91 20.56
N ARG A 103 -1.15 1.20 20.34
CA ARG A 103 -1.08 -0.23 20.66
C ARG A 103 -0.74 -0.33 22.14
N GLY A 104 -1.66 -0.82 22.96
CA GLY A 104 -1.56 -0.82 24.43
C GLY A 104 -0.47 -1.73 25.02
N GLY A 105 0.74 -1.74 24.46
CA GLY A 105 1.85 -2.63 24.81
C GLY A 105 1.74 -4.03 24.21
N ASP A 106 0.52 -4.46 23.86
CA ASP A 106 0.25 -5.79 23.32
C ASP A 106 0.55 -5.83 21.81
N GLY A 107 1.57 -6.60 21.39
CA GLY A 107 1.89 -6.72 19.97
C GLY A 107 3.26 -7.29 19.64
N ASN A 108 3.55 -7.41 18.34
CA ASN A 108 4.86 -7.85 17.86
C ASN A 108 5.98 -6.85 18.21
N PRO A 109 7.11 -7.30 18.76
CA PRO A 109 8.25 -6.44 19.14
C PRO A 109 9.17 -6.09 17.98
N PHE A 110 8.83 -6.53 16.78
CA PHE A 110 9.76 -6.51 15.68
C PHE A 110 9.70 -5.16 14.98
N ARG A 111 10.88 -4.62 14.66
CA ARG A 111 11.02 -3.42 13.82
C ARG A 111 10.71 -3.73 12.35
N TYR A 112 11.03 -4.96 11.96
CA TYR A 112 10.74 -5.52 10.65
C TYR A 112 9.47 -6.38 10.71
N PRO A 113 8.67 -6.40 9.64
CA PRO A 113 7.51 -7.28 9.62
C PRO A 113 7.96 -8.75 9.49
N LEU A 114 7.15 -9.67 9.99
CA LEU A 114 7.38 -11.11 9.85
C LEU A 114 7.02 -11.52 8.42
N ILE A 115 7.88 -12.28 7.74
CA ILE A 115 7.56 -12.78 6.40
C ILE A 115 6.70 -14.03 6.52
N ALA A 116 5.55 -14.07 5.85
CA ALA A 116 4.68 -15.24 5.82
C ALA A 116 5.38 -16.39 5.08
N THR A 117 5.71 -17.48 5.79
CA THR A 117 6.47 -18.61 5.23
C THR A 117 5.62 -19.84 4.88
N GLN A 118 4.39 -19.93 5.41
CA GLN A 118 3.36 -20.94 5.10
C GLN A 118 1.94 -20.31 5.24
N ALA A 119 0.97 -20.79 4.46
CA ALA A 119 -0.39 -20.25 4.33
C ALA A 119 -1.24 -20.28 5.63
N PRO A 120 -2.32 -19.47 5.75
CA PRO A 120 -2.37 -18.03 5.57
C PRO A 120 -2.79 -17.32 6.88
N TYR A 121 -2.47 -16.03 7.01
CA TYR A 121 -3.07 -15.09 7.97
C TYR A 121 -2.95 -15.47 9.46
N THR A 122 -1.72 -15.60 9.96
CA THR A 122 -1.48 -15.38 11.38
C THR A 122 -1.21 -13.89 11.61
N GLU A 123 -1.48 -13.42 12.83
CA GLU A 123 -1.27 -12.04 13.23
C GLU A 123 0.20 -11.62 13.04
N GLY A 124 0.46 -10.52 12.33
CA GLY A 124 1.77 -9.88 12.26
C GLY A 124 2.56 -10.04 10.97
N PHE A 125 2.08 -10.81 10.00
CA PHE A 125 2.85 -11.22 8.83
C PHE A 125 2.59 -10.36 7.58
N THR A 126 3.59 -10.25 6.71
CA THR A 126 3.52 -9.72 5.33
C THR A 126 4.18 -10.73 4.38
N SER A 127 3.77 -10.80 3.13
CA SER A 127 4.41 -11.66 2.14
C SER A 127 5.55 -10.94 1.40
N THR A 128 5.61 -9.60 1.46
CA THR A 128 6.52 -8.79 0.65
C THR A 128 7.58 -8.05 1.47
N GLY A 129 7.51 -8.07 2.80
CA GLY A 129 8.39 -7.24 3.65
C GLY A 129 8.01 -5.76 3.67
N TYR A 130 7.10 -5.31 2.80
CA TYR A 130 6.46 -4.02 2.91
C TYR A 130 5.17 -4.14 3.74
N ARG A 131 4.94 -3.19 4.64
CA ARG A 131 3.74 -3.12 5.47
C ARG A 131 3.05 -1.78 5.32
N ASN A 132 1.72 -1.78 5.29
CA ASN A 132 0.94 -0.57 5.36
C ASN A 132 1.17 0.18 6.68
N PHE A 133 1.26 1.50 6.57
CA PHE A 133 1.24 2.43 7.69
C PHE A 133 0.11 3.46 7.57
N LYS A 134 -0.40 3.74 6.36
CA LYS A 134 -1.45 4.74 6.11
C LYS A 134 -2.69 4.47 6.96
N GLY A 135 -3.16 5.48 7.70
CA GLY A 135 -4.30 5.36 8.61
C GLY A 135 -4.01 4.59 9.90
N ALA A 136 -2.73 4.32 10.21
CA ALA A 136 -2.36 3.81 11.53
C ALA A 136 -2.72 4.85 12.60
N VAL A 137 -3.53 4.43 13.57
CA VAL A 137 -4.00 5.31 14.65
C VAL A 137 -3.08 5.14 15.86
N PHE A 138 -2.63 6.26 16.44
CA PHE A 138 -1.73 6.26 17.60
C PHE A 138 -2.45 6.28 18.96
N ALA A 139 -3.75 6.02 18.97
CA ALA A 139 -4.61 5.91 20.15
C ALA A 139 -5.27 4.53 20.19
N GLN A 140 -5.76 4.10 21.36
CA GLN A 140 -6.28 2.75 21.60
C GLN A 140 -7.64 2.52 20.91
N GLU A 141 -7.61 2.38 19.58
CA GLU A 141 -8.77 2.13 18.71
C GLU A 141 -8.99 0.67 18.37
N ALA A 142 -8.04 -0.20 18.73
CA ALA A 142 -8.04 -1.61 18.39
C ALA A 142 -9.41 -2.26 18.64
N THR A 143 -10.05 -1.98 19.77
CA THR A 143 -11.25 -2.70 20.19
C THR A 143 -12.57 -1.99 19.89
N LYS A 144 -12.54 -0.73 19.43
CA LYS A 144 -13.76 0.05 19.21
C LYS A 144 -14.07 0.31 17.74
N GLY A 145 -13.05 0.57 16.92
CA GLY A 145 -13.23 0.86 15.50
C GLY A 145 -14.13 2.08 15.27
N GLU A 146 -13.75 3.23 15.84
CA GLU A 146 -14.50 4.50 15.76
C GLU A 146 -13.84 5.50 14.79
N THR A 147 -12.96 5.04 13.89
CA THR A 147 -12.34 5.92 12.89
C THR A 147 -13.30 6.13 11.74
N ASP A 148 -13.55 7.38 11.38
CA ASP A 148 -14.40 7.71 10.25
C ASP A 148 -13.74 7.29 8.93
N ASP A 149 -14.53 6.80 8.00
CA ASP A 149 -14.06 6.38 6.67
C ASP A 149 -14.29 7.50 5.65
N ILE A 150 -13.21 8.03 5.09
CA ILE A 150 -13.25 9.12 4.10
C ILE A 150 -13.61 8.53 2.73
N LEU A 151 -14.75 8.95 2.19
CA LEU A 151 -15.25 8.45 0.91
C LEU A 151 -14.93 9.41 -0.26
N MET A 152 -14.92 10.72 -0.01
CA MET A 152 -14.56 11.74 -1.01
C MET A 152 -13.77 12.86 -0.37
N ARG A 153 -12.71 13.29 -1.05
CA ARG A 153 -11.84 14.40 -0.62
C ARG A 153 -11.43 15.31 -1.76
N TYR A 154 -11.10 16.54 -1.41
CA TYR A 154 -10.86 17.65 -2.34
C TYR A 154 -9.75 17.36 -3.35
N GLU A 155 -8.71 16.63 -2.96
CA GLU A 155 -7.61 16.28 -3.85
C GLU A 155 -8.05 15.38 -5.02
N GLU A 156 -9.16 14.65 -4.90
CA GLU A 156 -9.75 13.90 -6.02
C GLU A 156 -10.21 14.85 -7.13
N ALA A 157 -10.87 15.95 -6.76
CA ALA A 157 -11.30 16.97 -7.72
C ALA A 157 -10.10 17.71 -8.32
N LEU A 158 -9.08 18.03 -7.50
CA LEU A 158 -7.86 18.69 -7.97
C LEU A 158 -7.11 17.84 -9.01
N LEU A 159 -6.88 16.56 -8.71
CA LEU A 159 -6.17 15.66 -9.63
C LEU A 159 -7.01 15.35 -10.87
N SER A 160 -8.33 15.20 -10.73
CA SER A 160 -9.22 15.00 -11.88
C SER A 160 -9.22 16.21 -12.82
N LEU A 161 -9.21 17.44 -12.27
CA LEU A 161 -9.11 18.67 -13.07
C LEU A 161 -7.76 18.77 -13.79
N ALA A 162 -6.66 18.49 -13.10
CA ALA A 162 -5.31 18.48 -13.69
C ALA A 162 -5.20 17.44 -14.81
N GLU A 163 -5.68 16.23 -14.56
CA GLU A 163 -5.67 15.13 -15.54
C GLU A 163 -6.50 15.47 -16.77
N ALA A 164 -7.72 16.00 -16.59
CA ALA A 164 -8.59 16.41 -17.69
C ALA A 164 -7.94 17.49 -18.56
N LYS A 165 -7.35 18.52 -17.94
CA LYS A 165 -6.64 19.59 -18.67
C LYS A 165 -5.40 19.08 -19.41
N ALA A 166 -4.67 18.14 -18.82
CA ALA A 166 -3.51 17.52 -19.44
C ALA A 166 -3.91 16.71 -20.68
N ILE A 167 -4.96 15.89 -20.58
CA ILE A 167 -5.50 15.10 -21.69
C ILE A 167 -6.02 16.02 -22.81
N LEU A 168 -6.67 17.13 -22.46
CA LEU A 168 -7.16 18.13 -23.43
C LEU A 168 -6.04 18.99 -24.04
N GLY A 169 -4.79 18.85 -23.59
CA GLY A 169 -3.66 19.62 -24.09
C GLY A 169 -3.68 21.11 -23.74
N ASN A 170 -4.46 21.52 -22.74
CA ASN A 170 -4.61 22.93 -22.32
C ASN A 170 -4.20 23.20 -20.88
N LEU A 171 -3.46 22.27 -20.26
CA LEU A 171 -2.87 22.43 -18.94
C LEU A 171 -1.83 23.56 -18.93
N THR A 172 -1.98 24.51 -18.02
CA THR A 172 -1.01 25.59 -17.79
C THR A 172 -0.29 25.42 -16.45
N GLN A 173 0.82 26.15 -16.25
CA GLN A 173 1.49 26.16 -14.94
C GLN A 173 0.57 26.67 -13.83
N ASN A 174 -0.26 27.68 -14.10
CA ASN A 174 -1.23 28.18 -13.15
C ASN A 174 -2.31 27.13 -12.79
N ASP A 175 -2.64 26.22 -13.71
CA ASP A 175 -3.52 25.09 -13.39
C ASP A 175 -2.82 24.11 -12.43
N LEU A 176 -1.55 23.77 -12.69
CA LEU A 176 -0.75 22.92 -11.79
C LEU A 176 -0.63 23.56 -10.40
N ASP A 177 -0.37 24.86 -10.33
CA ASP A 177 -0.23 25.64 -9.09
C ASP A 177 -1.50 25.64 -8.25
N LYS A 178 -2.67 25.55 -8.90
CA LYS A 178 -4.00 25.47 -8.26
C LYS A 178 -4.50 24.03 -8.04
N THR A 179 -3.75 23.02 -8.45
CA THR A 179 -4.15 21.60 -8.36
C THR A 179 -3.04 20.76 -7.74
N VAL A 180 -2.19 20.15 -8.57
CA VAL A 180 -1.13 19.22 -8.19
C VAL A 180 -0.16 19.83 -7.18
N ASN A 181 0.20 21.11 -7.34
CA ASN A 181 1.17 21.75 -6.47
C ASN A 181 0.60 22.10 -5.09
N LEU A 182 -0.72 22.22 -4.93
CA LEU A 182 -1.34 22.29 -3.60
C LEU A 182 -1.12 21.00 -2.83
N ILE A 183 -1.28 19.85 -3.51
CA ILE A 183 -1.08 18.52 -2.93
C ILE A 183 0.39 18.30 -2.56
N ARG A 184 1.30 18.62 -3.48
CA ARG A 184 2.75 18.47 -3.25
C ARG A 184 3.25 19.38 -2.13
N SER A 185 2.78 20.62 -2.07
CA SER A 185 3.14 21.59 -1.00
C SER A 185 2.74 21.10 0.39
N ARG A 186 1.56 20.46 0.53
CA ARG A 186 1.05 19.89 1.78
C ARG A 186 2.04 18.91 2.42
N VAL A 187 2.74 18.13 1.59
CA VAL A 187 3.70 17.10 2.04
C VAL A 187 5.15 17.52 1.86
N GLY A 188 5.42 18.77 1.51
CA GLY A 188 6.79 19.29 1.37
C GLY A 188 7.53 18.80 0.12
N MET A 189 6.81 18.32 -0.90
CA MET A 189 7.38 17.99 -2.20
C MET A 189 7.60 19.25 -3.03
N ILE A 190 8.67 19.27 -3.84
CA ILE A 190 8.91 20.37 -4.79
C ILE A 190 7.75 20.52 -5.78
N PRO A 191 7.43 21.73 -6.27
CA PRO A 191 6.35 21.92 -7.23
C PRO A 191 6.63 21.20 -8.55
N MET A 192 5.58 20.70 -9.17
CA MET A 192 5.58 20.16 -10.53
C MET A 192 5.54 21.30 -11.54
N GLY A 193 6.50 21.31 -12.46
CA GLY A 193 6.49 22.15 -13.65
C GLY A 193 5.92 21.42 -14.86
N LEU A 194 5.48 22.17 -15.88
CA LEU A 194 5.00 21.59 -17.16
C LEU A 194 6.00 20.62 -17.84
N ASN A 195 7.30 20.83 -17.61
CA ASN A 195 8.38 20.00 -18.16
C ASN A 195 9.00 19.06 -17.11
N ALA A 196 8.40 18.91 -15.92
CA ALA A 196 8.98 18.14 -14.81
C ALA A 196 9.17 16.65 -15.13
N SER A 197 8.45 16.14 -16.12
CA SER A 197 8.53 14.76 -16.62
C SER A 197 9.48 14.56 -17.79
N SER A 198 10.19 15.61 -18.23
CA SER A 198 11.17 15.49 -19.30
C SER A 198 12.31 14.57 -18.88
N GLY A 199 12.49 13.46 -19.60
CA GLY A 199 13.50 12.44 -19.29
C GLY A 199 13.05 11.34 -18.33
N PHE A 200 11.80 11.36 -17.85
CA PHE A 200 11.28 10.24 -17.05
C PHE A 200 11.01 9.02 -17.92
N VAL A 201 11.26 7.85 -17.34
CA VAL A 201 10.92 6.56 -17.95
C VAL A 201 9.61 6.07 -17.33
N TYR A 202 8.56 6.04 -18.15
CA TYR A 202 7.25 5.53 -17.77
C TYR A 202 7.11 4.06 -18.19
N ARG A 203 7.12 3.16 -17.19
CA ARG A 203 7.07 1.72 -17.43
C ARG A 203 5.62 1.20 -17.56
N GLU A 204 5.38 0.31 -18.52
CA GLU A 204 4.03 -0.21 -18.79
C GLU A 204 3.57 -1.23 -17.73
N ASP A 205 4.51 -1.96 -17.10
CA ASP A 205 4.26 -2.81 -15.93
C ASP A 205 3.77 -2.00 -14.72
N LEU A 206 4.13 -0.71 -14.68
CA LEU A 206 3.64 0.26 -13.72
C LEU A 206 2.32 0.92 -14.17
N GLY A 207 1.68 0.45 -15.24
CA GLY A 207 0.40 0.97 -15.71
C GLY A 207 0.48 2.39 -16.24
N PHE A 208 1.59 2.75 -16.88
CA PHE A 208 1.69 3.94 -17.71
C PHE A 208 1.49 3.59 -19.19
N ASP A 209 1.07 4.59 -19.97
CA ASP A 209 0.97 4.44 -21.42
C ASP A 209 2.03 5.31 -22.11
N LYS A 210 2.98 4.68 -22.81
CA LYS A 210 4.07 5.40 -23.49
C LYS A 210 3.59 6.26 -24.66
N ALA A 211 2.37 6.02 -25.15
CA ALA A 211 1.77 6.84 -26.19
C ALA A 211 1.23 8.19 -25.66
N GLU A 212 0.98 8.29 -24.35
CA GLU A 212 0.47 9.51 -23.73
C GLU A 212 1.56 10.55 -23.53
N PRO A 213 1.24 11.86 -23.58
CA PRO A 213 2.17 12.91 -23.22
C PRO A 213 2.76 12.68 -21.83
N ALA A 214 4.06 12.95 -21.65
CA ALA A 214 4.77 12.71 -20.38
C ALA A 214 4.08 13.38 -19.19
N ILE A 215 3.49 14.57 -19.36
CA ILE A 215 2.75 15.28 -18.31
C ILE A 215 1.46 14.55 -17.88
N VAL A 216 0.79 13.84 -18.80
CA VAL A 216 -0.39 13.02 -18.46
C VAL A 216 0.05 11.86 -17.56
N ASN A 217 1.10 11.14 -17.95
CA ASN A 217 1.65 10.06 -17.12
C ASN A 217 2.14 10.55 -15.76
N GLU A 218 2.72 11.76 -15.69
CA GLU A 218 3.17 12.33 -14.42
C GLU A 218 2.02 12.65 -13.46
N ILE A 219 0.91 13.18 -13.96
CA ILE A 219 -0.29 13.41 -13.16
C ILE A 219 -0.90 12.07 -12.72
N ARG A 220 -0.90 11.05 -13.59
CA ARG A 220 -1.34 9.68 -13.23
C ARG A 220 -0.43 9.05 -12.15
N ARG A 221 0.87 9.31 -12.17
CA ARG A 221 1.83 8.88 -11.12
C ARG A 221 1.52 9.58 -9.79
N GLU A 222 1.37 10.90 -9.83
CA GLU A 222 1.01 11.71 -8.65
C GLU A 222 -0.32 11.23 -8.04
N ARG A 223 -1.31 10.92 -8.89
CA ARG A 223 -2.59 10.34 -8.48
C ARG A 223 -2.41 9.00 -7.77
N ASN A 224 -1.55 8.12 -8.28
CA ASN A 224 -1.29 6.82 -7.66
C ASN A 224 -0.64 6.97 -6.27
N VAL A 225 0.33 7.86 -6.13
CA VAL A 225 0.97 8.15 -4.84
C VAL A 225 -0.01 8.77 -3.85
N GLU A 226 -0.80 9.74 -4.31
CA GLU A 226 -1.77 10.46 -3.48
C GLU A 226 -2.89 9.53 -2.99
N PHE A 227 -3.41 8.65 -3.84
CA PHE A 227 -4.49 7.71 -3.51
C PHE A 227 -4.02 6.30 -3.17
N ALA A 228 -2.75 6.14 -2.83
CA ALA A 228 -2.20 4.85 -2.43
C ALA A 228 -3.04 4.25 -1.30
N LEU A 229 -3.50 3.00 -1.50
CA LEU A 229 -4.31 2.22 -0.55
C LEU A 229 -5.74 2.75 -0.30
N GLU A 230 -6.26 3.64 -1.15
CA GLU A 230 -7.64 4.17 -1.07
C GLU A 230 -8.60 3.49 -2.09
N GLY A 231 -8.18 2.40 -2.75
CA GLY A 231 -9.04 1.62 -3.65
C GLY A 231 -9.17 2.14 -5.10
N PHE A 232 -8.55 3.26 -5.44
CA PHE A 232 -8.64 3.85 -6.79
C PHE A 232 -7.87 3.09 -7.88
N ARG A 233 -6.76 2.44 -7.53
CA ARG A 233 -5.77 1.94 -8.51
C ARG A 233 -6.35 1.02 -9.58
N LEU A 234 -7.25 0.11 -9.21
CA LEU A 234 -7.86 -0.82 -10.18
C LEU A 234 -8.71 -0.08 -11.21
N ASN A 235 -9.54 0.87 -10.75
CA ASN A 235 -10.40 1.66 -11.63
C ASN A 235 -9.58 2.62 -12.48
N ASP A 236 -8.51 3.19 -11.93
CA ASP A 236 -7.57 4.03 -12.67
C ASP A 236 -6.90 3.24 -13.82
N LEU A 237 -6.38 2.04 -13.55
CA LEU A 237 -5.80 1.18 -14.60
C LEU A 237 -6.80 0.84 -15.71
N LYS A 238 -8.07 0.59 -15.36
CA LYS A 238 -9.13 0.28 -16.31
C LYS A 238 -9.52 1.49 -17.16
N ARG A 239 -9.78 2.65 -16.55
CA ARG A 239 -10.19 3.86 -17.28
C ARG A 239 -9.08 4.47 -18.14
N TRP A 240 -7.82 4.18 -17.80
CA TRP A 240 -6.66 4.51 -18.64
C TRP A 240 -6.38 3.48 -19.74
N ALA A 241 -7.14 2.38 -19.80
CA ALA A 241 -6.92 1.28 -20.75
C ALA A 241 -5.51 0.65 -20.68
N VAL A 242 -4.91 0.59 -19.49
CA VAL A 242 -3.56 0.04 -19.24
C VAL A 242 -3.57 -1.15 -18.26
N TYR A 243 -4.75 -1.63 -17.88
CA TYR A 243 -4.89 -2.75 -16.93
C TYR A 243 -4.16 -4.01 -17.38
N GLU A 244 -4.35 -4.44 -18.63
CA GLU A 244 -3.66 -5.62 -19.16
C GLU A 244 -2.14 -5.43 -19.20
N LYS A 245 -1.66 -4.24 -19.59
CA LYS A 245 -0.23 -3.90 -19.61
C LYS A 245 0.41 -4.01 -18.21
N ALA A 246 -0.33 -3.59 -17.18
CA ALA A 246 0.15 -3.60 -15.80
C ALA A 246 0.07 -4.99 -15.14
N VAL A 247 -0.82 -5.87 -15.60
CA VAL A 247 -1.10 -7.16 -14.95
C VAL A 247 -0.46 -8.34 -15.67
N ASN A 248 -0.46 -8.37 -17.00
CA ASN A 248 0.10 -9.51 -17.74
C ASN A 248 1.61 -9.58 -17.57
N GLY A 249 2.10 -10.76 -17.18
CA GLY A 249 3.52 -10.95 -16.86
C GLY A 249 3.90 -10.48 -15.46
N TYR A 250 2.99 -9.86 -14.70
CA TYR A 250 3.34 -9.28 -13.42
C TYR A 250 3.69 -10.36 -12.39
N GLN A 251 4.89 -10.25 -11.84
CA GLN A 251 5.37 -11.06 -10.72
C GLN A 251 5.53 -10.13 -9.52
N PRO A 252 4.63 -10.21 -8.51
CA PRO A 252 4.71 -9.34 -7.35
C PRO A 252 6.06 -9.48 -6.66
N LYS A 253 6.73 -8.35 -6.37
CA LYS A 253 7.97 -8.36 -5.59
C LYS A 253 7.84 -7.52 -4.33
N GLY A 254 8.71 -7.84 -3.38
CA GLY A 254 8.77 -7.18 -2.09
C GLY A 254 10.00 -6.29 -1.90
N ALA A 255 10.25 -5.98 -0.63
CA ALA A 255 11.47 -5.37 -0.15
C ALA A 255 12.67 -6.28 -0.41
N LEU A 256 13.86 -5.73 -0.23
CA LEU A 256 15.09 -6.50 -0.36
C LEU A 256 15.15 -7.55 0.75
N LEU A 257 15.34 -8.81 0.35
CA LEU A 257 15.41 -9.91 1.30
C LEU A 257 16.62 -9.78 2.23
N SER A 258 17.71 -9.17 1.78
CA SER A 258 18.88 -8.88 2.62
C SER A 258 18.52 -8.06 3.86
N GLU A 259 17.70 -7.03 3.71
CA GLU A 259 17.30 -6.16 4.83
C GLU A 259 16.58 -6.93 5.93
N ILE A 260 15.65 -7.79 5.49
CA ILE A 260 14.85 -8.60 6.40
C ILE A 260 15.71 -9.72 6.99
N ARG A 261 16.53 -10.37 6.15
CA ARG A 261 17.44 -11.45 6.56
C ARG A 261 18.42 -10.98 7.64
N ASP A 262 19.05 -9.83 7.48
CA ASP A 262 20.04 -9.32 8.44
C ASP A 262 19.43 -9.12 9.83
N TYR A 263 18.14 -8.76 9.89
CA TYR A 263 17.39 -8.66 11.15
C TYR A 263 17.10 -10.03 11.80
N TYR A 264 16.83 -11.06 11.00
CA TYR A 264 16.54 -12.40 11.52
C TYR A 264 17.80 -13.23 11.79
N MET A 265 18.86 -13.05 11.00
CA MET A 265 20.14 -13.75 11.10
C MET A 265 21.17 -12.97 11.94
N ARG A 266 20.76 -12.53 13.14
CA ARG A 266 21.65 -11.79 14.04
C ARG A 266 22.76 -12.68 14.58
N SER A 267 23.98 -12.17 14.58
CA SER A 267 25.09 -12.76 15.33
C SER A 267 24.77 -12.80 16.84
N PRO A 268 25.41 -13.69 17.62
CA PRO A 268 25.25 -13.71 19.07
C PRO A 268 25.48 -12.34 19.75
N GLN A 269 26.39 -11.52 19.21
CA GLN A 269 26.68 -10.17 19.68
C GLN A 269 25.54 -9.19 19.38
N GLN A 270 24.98 -9.24 18.16
CA GLN A 270 23.80 -8.43 17.79
C GLN A 270 22.56 -8.84 18.59
N LEU A 271 22.41 -10.13 18.89
CA LEU A 271 21.33 -10.63 19.74
C LEU A 271 21.41 -10.02 21.15
N VAL A 272 22.61 -9.87 21.72
CA VAL A 272 22.80 -9.23 23.05
C VAL A 272 22.47 -7.73 22.99
N LEU A 273 22.91 -7.03 21.94
CA LEU A 273 22.64 -5.59 21.75
C LEU A 273 21.14 -5.28 21.57
N ASP A 274 20.41 -6.17 20.90
CA ASP A 274 18.98 -6.03 20.68
C ASP A 274 18.11 -6.58 21.82
N ASN A 275 18.71 -6.93 22.97
CA ASN A 275 18.05 -7.61 24.09
C ASN A 275 17.38 -8.96 23.70
N GLY A 276 17.86 -9.62 22.65
CA GLY A 276 17.33 -10.82 22.00
C GLY A 276 17.22 -12.10 22.82
N THR A 277 17.51 -12.04 24.12
CA THR A 277 17.31 -13.14 25.09
C THR A 277 16.56 -12.69 26.35
N ASN A 278 16.03 -11.46 26.37
CA ASN A 278 15.31 -10.96 27.53
C ASN A 278 13.93 -11.62 27.60
N GLN A 279 13.81 -12.65 28.45
CA GLN A 279 12.59 -13.40 28.66
C GLN A 279 11.41 -12.51 29.07
N ALA A 280 11.61 -11.38 29.76
CA ALA A 280 10.52 -10.46 30.11
C ALA A 280 9.97 -9.69 28.90
N LEU A 281 10.80 -9.46 27.88
CA LEU A 281 10.36 -8.89 26.61
C LEU A 281 9.64 -9.96 25.78
N TYR A 282 10.26 -11.14 25.61
CA TYR A 282 9.81 -12.22 24.71
C TYR A 282 8.70 -13.14 25.25
N SER A 283 8.48 -13.22 26.56
CA SER A 283 7.33 -13.93 27.14
C SER A 283 5.99 -13.21 26.91
N GLN A 284 6.00 -11.89 26.73
CA GLN A 284 4.81 -11.13 26.32
C GLN A 284 4.45 -11.37 24.84
N ILE A 285 5.41 -11.85 24.05
CA ILE A 285 5.32 -12.00 22.59
C ILE A 285 4.74 -13.36 22.20
N ARG A 286 4.89 -14.37 23.07
CA ARG A 286 4.29 -15.70 22.87
C ARG A 286 3.70 -16.22 24.18
N LYS A 287 2.41 -16.56 24.14
CA LYS A 287 1.70 -17.17 25.27
C LYS A 287 2.24 -18.56 25.67
N ASP A 288 3.11 -19.17 24.85
CA ASP A 288 3.66 -20.52 25.05
C ASP A 288 5.14 -20.55 25.51
N GLY A 289 5.78 -19.40 25.70
CA GLY A 289 7.11 -19.32 26.34
C GLY A 289 8.32 -19.74 25.50
N TYR A 290 8.20 -19.90 24.18
CA TYR A 290 9.32 -20.32 23.33
C TYR A 290 10.37 -19.22 23.11
N LEU A 291 11.64 -19.53 23.38
CA LEU A 291 12.76 -18.57 23.31
C LEU A 291 13.92 -19.15 22.53
N LYS A 292 14.51 -18.30 21.67
CA LYS A 292 15.92 -18.29 21.24
C LYS A 292 16.31 -18.88 19.87
N ASN A 293 15.56 -19.82 19.26
CA ASN A 293 16.03 -20.51 18.04
C ASN A 293 15.09 -20.56 16.81
N GLU A 294 13.91 -19.91 16.82
CA GLU A 294 12.89 -20.14 15.77
C GLU A 294 12.77 -19.08 14.67
N PHE A 295 13.34 -17.88 14.84
CA PHE A 295 13.18 -16.80 13.85
C PHE A 295 14.34 -16.76 12.87
N ASN A 296 14.62 -17.87 12.19
CA ASN A 296 15.55 -17.92 11.07
C ASN A 296 14.76 -17.96 9.76
N LEU A 297 14.98 -16.98 8.88
CA LEU A 297 14.49 -17.06 7.51
C LEU A 297 15.39 -17.99 6.71
N VAL A 298 14.90 -19.18 6.40
CA VAL A 298 15.64 -20.12 5.53
C VAL A 298 15.28 -19.85 4.09
N GLU A 299 16.26 -19.53 3.25
CA GLU A 299 16.00 -19.40 1.81
C GLU A 299 15.80 -20.79 1.17
N ASN A 300 14.81 -20.91 0.29
CA ASN A 300 14.63 -22.06 -0.60
C ASN A 300 14.47 -23.46 0.05
N GLY A 301 14.15 -23.56 1.34
CA GLY A 301 13.87 -24.83 2.02
C GLY A 301 12.39 -25.28 1.97
N THR A 302 12.07 -26.35 2.71
CA THR A 302 10.75 -27.02 2.68
C THR A 302 9.69 -26.36 3.58
N ALA A 303 10.06 -25.90 4.79
CA ALA A 303 9.18 -25.23 5.75
C ALA A 303 9.83 -23.96 6.33
N GLY A 304 9.05 -22.91 6.62
CA GLY A 304 9.61 -21.67 7.17
C GLY A 304 10.42 -20.84 6.17
N THR A 305 10.14 -20.97 4.86
CA THR A 305 11.06 -20.50 3.82
C THR A 305 10.57 -19.34 2.98
N VAL A 306 11.55 -18.55 2.53
CA VAL A 306 11.40 -17.38 1.68
C VAL A 306 12.28 -17.56 0.43
N ALA A 307 11.99 -16.83 -0.64
CA ALA A 307 12.88 -16.71 -1.78
C ALA A 307 12.92 -15.26 -2.26
N ALA A 308 13.92 -14.96 -3.08
CA ALA A 308 14.04 -13.67 -3.76
C ALA A 308 14.22 -13.89 -5.26
N PHE A 309 13.90 -12.86 -6.04
CA PHE A 309 14.32 -12.75 -7.42
C PHE A 309 15.81 -12.43 -7.52
N SER A 310 16.36 -12.45 -8.74
CA SER A 310 17.79 -12.15 -8.97
C SER A 310 18.20 -10.72 -8.59
N ASP A 311 17.24 -9.80 -8.50
CA ASP A 311 17.43 -8.43 -8.01
C ASP A 311 17.42 -8.32 -6.47
N GLY A 312 17.31 -9.46 -5.77
CA GLY A 312 17.31 -9.54 -4.31
C GLY A 312 15.96 -9.22 -3.66
N ARG A 313 14.92 -8.86 -4.43
CA ARG A 313 13.59 -8.57 -3.88
C ARG A 313 12.85 -9.85 -3.53
N ILE A 314 12.15 -9.85 -2.40
CA ILE A 314 11.34 -10.98 -1.93
C ILE A 314 10.34 -11.41 -3.01
N ASN A 315 10.29 -12.72 -3.27
CA ASN A 315 9.28 -13.35 -4.09
C ASN A 315 8.19 -13.97 -3.19
N PRO A 316 7.04 -13.30 -2.99
CA PRO A 316 5.95 -13.78 -2.13
C PRO A 316 5.30 -15.08 -2.64
N PHE A 317 5.44 -15.39 -3.93
CA PHE A 317 4.76 -16.51 -4.60
C PHE A 317 5.74 -17.55 -5.14
N PHE A 318 6.96 -17.63 -4.60
CA PHE A 318 8.02 -18.52 -5.10
C PHE A 318 7.65 -20.00 -5.15
N ARG A 319 6.64 -20.44 -4.39
CA ARG A 319 6.15 -21.82 -4.42
C ARG A 319 5.30 -22.11 -5.67
N VAL A 320 4.70 -21.10 -6.28
CA VAL A 320 3.86 -21.20 -7.47
C VAL A 320 4.73 -21.05 -8.72
N ALA A 321 4.74 -22.06 -9.60
CA ALA A 321 5.63 -22.10 -10.77
C ALA A 321 5.51 -20.85 -11.66
N ASP A 322 4.29 -20.34 -11.86
CA ASP A 322 4.02 -19.15 -12.66
C ASP A 322 4.73 -17.89 -12.12
N PHE A 323 5.02 -17.83 -10.83
CA PHE A 323 5.63 -16.66 -10.19
C PHE A 323 7.11 -16.86 -9.85
N ARG A 324 7.74 -17.92 -10.36
CA ARG A 324 9.20 -18.10 -10.27
C ARG A 324 9.90 -17.33 -11.39
N ALA A 325 11.22 -17.18 -11.28
CA ALA A 325 12.03 -16.64 -12.37
C ALA A 325 11.77 -17.43 -13.67
N GLY A 326 11.44 -16.72 -14.76
CA GLY A 326 11.05 -17.32 -16.04
C GLY A 326 9.60 -17.81 -16.13
N GLY A 327 8.81 -17.74 -15.04
CA GLY A 327 7.39 -18.03 -15.05
C GLY A 327 6.56 -16.93 -15.71
N ARG A 328 5.29 -17.24 -16.03
CA ARG A 328 4.39 -16.33 -16.76
C ARG A 328 3.85 -15.14 -15.95
N GLY A 329 3.98 -15.15 -14.63
CA GLY A 329 3.35 -14.17 -13.73
C GLY A 329 1.82 -14.25 -13.73
N LEU A 330 1.18 -13.13 -13.36
CA LEU A 330 -0.25 -12.96 -13.59
C LEU A 330 -0.55 -12.97 -15.10
N PHE A 331 -1.70 -13.55 -15.45
CA PHE A 331 -2.13 -13.66 -16.83
C PHE A 331 -3.64 -13.46 -16.92
N ILE A 332 -4.02 -12.47 -17.71
CA ILE A 332 -5.37 -12.19 -18.18
C ILE A 332 -5.44 -12.72 -19.60
N GLU A 333 -6.43 -13.58 -19.85
CA GLU A 333 -6.68 -14.18 -21.14
C GLU A 333 -7.17 -13.11 -22.13
N PRO A 334 -6.44 -12.87 -23.23
CA PRO A 334 -6.87 -11.90 -24.24
C PRO A 334 -8.21 -12.31 -24.84
N GLY A 335 -9.13 -11.36 -24.96
CA GLY A 335 -10.45 -11.58 -25.57
C GLY A 335 -11.47 -12.27 -24.66
N ARG A 336 -11.13 -12.54 -23.39
CA ARG A 336 -12.10 -13.01 -22.40
C ARG A 336 -12.76 -11.84 -21.68
N ASP A 337 -14.09 -11.85 -21.62
CA ASP A 337 -14.85 -10.92 -20.81
C ASP A 337 -14.85 -11.37 -19.34
N TYR A 338 -14.22 -10.58 -18.47
CA TYR A 338 -14.20 -10.78 -17.02
C TYR A 338 -15.35 -10.01 -16.36
N LEU A 339 -16.58 -10.42 -16.64
CA LEU A 339 -17.78 -9.79 -16.09
C LEU A 339 -18.00 -10.24 -14.63
N SER A 340 -18.55 -9.36 -13.79
CA SER A 340 -19.02 -9.77 -12.45
C SER A 340 -20.33 -10.54 -12.54
N ALA A 341 -20.62 -11.43 -11.60
CA ALA A 341 -21.96 -12.02 -11.51
C ALA A 341 -23.02 -10.94 -11.27
N ILE A 342 -24.14 -11.04 -11.97
CA ILE A 342 -25.37 -10.32 -11.66
C ILE A 342 -25.96 -10.93 -10.38
N PRO A 343 -26.18 -10.14 -9.31
CA PRO A 343 -26.73 -10.62 -8.06
C PRO A 343 -28.11 -11.25 -8.25
N LEU A 344 -28.38 -12.36 -7.56
CA LEU A 344 -29.67 -13.06 -7.63
C LEU A 344 -30.86 -12.15 -7.27
N GLN A 345 -30.68 -11.24 -6.31
CA GLN A 345 -31.71 -10.27 -5.93
C GLN A 345 -32.10 -9.36 -7.10
N GLN A 346 -31.12 -8.93 -7.91
CA GLN A 346 -31.38 -8.11 -9.10
C GLN A 346 -32.17 -8.90 -10.14
N LYS A 347 -31.80 -10.18 -10.36
CA LYS A 347 -32.52 -11.06 -11.28
C LYS A 347 -33.97 -11.26 -10.83
N LYS A 348 -34.21 -11.50 -9.53
CA LYS A 348 -35.54 -11.64 -8.95
C LYS A 348 -36.37 -10.36 -9.04
N LEU A 349 -35.74 -9.19 -8.85
CA LEU A 349 -36.41 -7.90 -9.00
C LEU A 349 -36.92 -7.72 -10.43
N TYR A 350 -36.11 -8.06 -11.43
CA TYR A 350 -36.52 -7.98 -12.83
C TYR A 350 -37.65 -8.96 -13.13
N GLU A 351 -37.54 -10.21 -12.67
CA GLU A 351 -38.56 -11.24 -12.83
C GLU A 351 -39.92 -10.80 -12.23
N ALA A 352 -39.90 -10.24 -11.02
CA ALA A 352 -41.09 -9.72 -10.35
C ALA A 352 -41.74 -8.53 -11.11
N ASN A 353 -40.99 -7.83 -11.95
CA ASN A 353 -41.46 -6.74 -12.79
C ASN A 353 -41.69 -7.16 -14.26
N GLY A 354 -41.81 -8.47 -14.53
CA GLY A 354 -42.12 -8.99 -15.86
C GLY A 354 -40.96 -8.89 -16.86
N ALA A 355 -39.73 -8.64 -16.40
CA ALA A 355 -38.53 -8.59 -17.22
C ALA A 355 -37.63 -9.80 -16.97
N GLN A 356 -36.97 -10.30 -18.02
CA GLN A 356 -35.95 -11.33 -17.88
C GLN A 356 -34.56 -10.70 -17.82
N LEU A 357 -33.83 -10.98 -16.74
CA LEU A 357 -32.42 -10.64 -16.59
C LEU A 357 -31.59 -11.93 -16.51
N THR A 358 -30.91 -12.27 -17.60
CA THR A 358 -30.02 -13.42 -17.68
C THR A 358 -28.65 -13.08 -17.12
N GLN A 359 -27.92 -14.10 -16.67
CA GLN A 359 -26.59 -13.92 -16.10
C GLN A 359 -25.58 -13.49 -17.18
N ASN A 360 -24.52 -12.77 -16.78
CA ASN A 360 -23.42 -12.41 -17.65
C ASN A 360 -22.75 -13.67 -18.27
N PRO A 361 -22.29 -13.62 -19.53
CA PRO A 361 -21.56 -14.72 -20.16
C PRO A 361 -20.42 -15.27 -19.27
N GLY A 362 -20.27 -16.60 -19.24
CA GLY A 362 -19.24 -17.28 -18.45
C GLY A 362 -19.59 -17.53 -16.98
N TRP A 363 -20.76 -17.08 -16.52
CA TRP A 363 -21.33 -17.41 -15.22
C TRP A 363 -22.54 -18.32 -15.42
N ASN A 364 -22.35 -19.62 -15.24
CA ASN A 364 -23.41 -20.64 -15.31
C ASN A 364 -23.92 -21.02 -13.92
#